data_AF-A0A7C5VNI0-F1
#
_entry.id   AF-A0A7C5VNI0-F1
#
_cell.length_a   1.000
_cell.length_b   1.000
_cell.length_c   1.000
_cell.angle_alpha   90.00
_cell.angle_beta   90.00
_cell.angle_gamma   90.00
#
_symmetry.space_group_name_H-M   'P 1'
#
loop_
_entity.id
_entity.type
_entity.pdbx_description
1 polymer ?
#
loop_
_entity_poly.entity_id
_entity_poly.type
_entity_poly.pdbx_seq_one_letter_code
_entity_poly.pdbx_strand_id
1 'polypeptide(L)'
;MIKMGEEKREYNLAILILLVLLCWPAAIVYYFTRPKVTAKPTRICSGCGRQIPAEYSVCPYCGRSMVGPTFGATPTATAPIAQPSGTKFCPNCGARVNPAARFCPSCGRQLSM
;
A
#
# COMPACT_ATOMS: atom_id res chain seq x y z
N MET A 1 3.61 69.90 31.26
CA MET A 1 2.93 68.91 32.11
C MET A 1 2.24 67.89 31.21
N ILE A 2 2.90 66.79 30.84
CA ILE A 2 2.27 65.67 30.15
C ILE A 2 2.83 64.37 30.76
N LYS A 3 2.21 63.92 31.84
CA LYS A 3 2.33 62.56 32.34
C LYS A 3 1.13 61.81 31.77
N MET A 4 1.33 61.03 30.71
CA MET A 4 0.32 60.10 30.19
C MET A 4 0.90 58.69 30.28
N GLY A 5 0.12 57.82 30.92
CA GLY A 5 0.55 56.60 31.59
C GLY A 5 1.31 55.61 30.73
N GLU A 6 2.41 55.13 31.29
CA GLU A 6 3.09 53.89 30.91
C GLU A 6 2.41 52.69 31.62
N GLU A 7 1.08 52.60 31.51
CA GLU A 7 0.29 51.55 32.18
C GLU A 7 -0.16 50.51 31.15
N LYS A 8 0.07 49.22 31.45
CA LYS A 8 -0.65 48.05 30.88
C LYS A 8 -0.11 47.29 29.65
N ARG A 9 1.19 47.32 29.33
CA ARG A 9 1.78 46.38 28.32
C ARG A 9 2.52 45.18 28.89
N GLU A 10 2.68 45.12 30.21
CA GLU A 10 3.19 43.96 30.95
C GLU A 10 2.17 42.79 30.88
N TYR A 11 0.86 43.08 30.99
CA TYR A 11 -0.22 42.08 30.87
C TYR A 11 -0.34 41.53 29.44
N ASN A 12 -0.04 42.33 28.40
CA ASN A 12 0.00 41.81 27.02
C ASN A 12 1.20 40.90 26.79
N LEU A 13 2.41 41.29 27.22
CA LEU A 13 3.59 40.47 26.96
C LEU A 13 3.62 39.21 27.85
N ALA A 14 3.36 39.35 29.15
CA ALA A 14 3.37 38.22 30.08
C ALA A 14 2.23 37.22 29.79
N ILE A 15 1.04 37.68 29.39
CA ILE A 15 -0.07 36.77 29.03
C ILE A 15 0.13 36.14 27.68
N LEU A 16 0.67 36.85 26.69
CA LEU A 16 1.01 36.23 25.41
C LEU A 16 2.06 35.14 25.63
N ILE A 17 3.07 35.36 26.46
CA ILE A 17 4.07 34.33 26.81
C ILE A 17 3.38 33.15 27.51
N LEU A 18 2.50 33.39 28.48
CA LEU A 18 1.82 32.33 29.23
C LEU A 18 0.83 31.53 28.36
N LEU A 19 0.09 32.20 27.46
CA LEU A 19 -0.78 31.55 26.47
C LEU A 19 0.03 30.71 25.48
N VAL A 20 1.16 31.22 24.99
CA VAL A 20 2.03 30.47 24.08
C VAL A 20 2.65 29.26 24.79
N LEU A 21 3.13 29.42 26.03
CA LEU A 21 3.70 28.34 26.82
C LEU A 21 2.69 27.26 27.20
N LEU A 22 1.40 27.57 27.33
CA LEU A 22 0.34 26.58 27.58
C LEU A 22 -0.22 25.95 26.30
N CYS A 23 -0.39 26.75 25.23
CA CYS A 23 -1.01 26.29 24.00
C CYS A 23 -0.04 25.47 23.13
N TRP A 24 1.26 25.79 23.17
CA TRP A 24 2.30 25.05 22.45
C TRP A 24 2.44 23.58 22.89
N PRO A 25 2.60 23.23 24.19
CA PRO A 25 2.69 21.83 24.60
C PRO A 25 1.42 21.06 24.28
N ALA A 26 0.24 21.68 24.40
CA ALA A 26 -1.02 21.06 23.97
C ALA A 26 -1.02 20.76 22.46
N ALA A 27 -0.55 21.70 21.63
CA ALA A 27 -0.44 21.51 20.18
C ALA A 27 0.61 20.44 19.80
N ILE A 28 1.74 20.38 20.52
CA ILE A 28 2.76 19.33 20.34
C ILE A 28 2.15 17.96 20.66
N VAL A 29 1.55 17.81 21.84
CA VAL A 29 0.90 16.56 22.24
C VAL A 29 -0.16 16.16 21.22
N TYR A 30 -0.98 17.12 20.77
CA TYR A 30 -1.97 16.88 19.73
C TYR A 30 -1.36 16.40 18.40
N TYR A 31 -0.25 17.01 17.96
CA TYR A 31 0.43 16.63 16.74
C TYR A 31 1.01 15.20 16.83
N PHE A 32 1.66 14.87 17.95
CA PHE A 32 2.25 13.54 18.17
C PHE A 32 1.19 12.45 18.40
N THR A 33 0.06 12.80 19.00
CA THR A 33 -1.05 11.85 19.24
C THR A 33 -1.93 11.65 18.02
N ARG A 34 -1.89 12.53 17.02
CA ARG A 34 -2.63 12.33 15.77
C ARG A 34 -2.03 11.15 14.98
N PRO A 35 -2.78 10.06 14.75
CA PRO A 35 -2.31 8.98 13.88
C PRO A 35 -2.19 9.47 12.45
N LYS A 36 -1.04 9.24 11.81
CA LYS A 36 -0.83 9.57 10.40
C LYS A 36 -1.71 8.68 9.53
N VAL A 37 -2.81 9.23 9.01
CA VAL A 37 -3.71 8.51 8.08
C VAL A 37 -2.97 8.32 6.75
N THR A 38 -2.51 7.11 6.49
CA THR A 38 -1.84 6.77 5.23
C THR A 38 -2.90 6.68 4.13
N ALA A 39 -2.72 7.45 3.05
CA ALA A 39 -3.62 7.40 1.90
C ALA A 39 -3.55 6.00 1.27
N LYS A 40 -4.71 5.33 1.15
CA LYS A 40 -4.77 3.99 0.55
C LYS A 40 -4.47 4.06 -0.96
N PRO A 41 -3.69 3.11 -1.51
CA PRO A 41 -3.42 3.07 -2.94
C PRO A 41 -4.72 2.81 -3.71
N THR A 42 -5.00 3.65 -4.69
CA THR A 42 -6.17 3.52 -5.59
C THR A 42 -5.75 2.99 -6.95
N ARG A 43 -6.62 2.20 -7.58
CA ARG A 43 -6.44 1.66 -8.93
C ARG A 43 -7.67 1.93 -9.80
N ILE A 44 -7.49 1.94 -11.11
CA ILE A 44 -8.60 2.10 -12.07
C ILE A 44 -9.15 0.72 -12.43
N CYS A 45 -10.47 0.57 -12.38
CA CYS A 45 -11.12 -0.67 -12.81
C CYS A 45 -11.08 -0.83 -14.32
N SER A 46 -10.52 -1.93 -14.81
CA SER A 46 -10.47 -2.26 -16.24
C SER A 46 -11.82 -2.59 -16.86
N GLY A 47 -12.86 -2.83 -16.05
CA GLY A 47 -14.22 -3.08 -16.53
C GLY A 47 -15.06 -1.81 -16.72
N CYS A 48 -14.99 -0.86 -15.78
CA CYS A 48 -15.86 0.31 -15.77
C CYS A 48 -15.12 1.66 -15.76
N GLY A 49 -13.78 1.66 -15.67
CA GLY A 49 -12.94 2.87 -15.70
C GLY A 49 -12.95 3.70 -14.40
N ARG A 50 -13.65 3.27 -13.35
CA ARG A 50 -13.72 4.02 -12.08
C ARG A 50 -12.49 3.77 -11.19
N GLN A 51 -12.07 4.77 -10.42
CA GLN A 51 -11.07 4.61 -9.37
C GLN A 51 -11.66 3.90 -8.16
N ILE A 52 -10.96 2.88 -7.68
CA ILE A 52 -11.36 2.03 -6.56
C ILE A 52 -10.10 1.75 -5.72
N PRO A 53 -10.19 1.76 -4.39
CA PRO A 53 -9.07 1.34 -3.53
C PRO A 53 -8.57 -0.07 -3.90
N ALA A 54 -7.25 -0.21 -3.97
CA ALA A 54 -6.60 -1.42 -4.46
C ALA A 54 -6.83 -2.66 -3.56
N GLU A 55 -7.29 -2.45 -2.32
CA GLU A 55 -7.65 -3.52 -1.38
C GLU A 55 -8.94 -4.28 -1.79
N TYR A 56 -9.81 -3.68 -2.61
CA TYR A 56 -11.06 -4.33 -3.01
C TYR A 56 -10.82 -5.34 -4.12
N SER A 57 -11.03 -6.61 -3.84
CA SER A 57 -10.90 -7.70 -4.81
C SER A 57 -11.99 -7.70 -5.88
N VAL A 58 -13.17 -7.16 -5.57
CA VAL A 58 -14.32 -7.08 -6.48
C VAL A 58 -14.75 -5.63 -6.61
N CYS A 59 -14.97 -5.17 -7.84
CA CYS A 59 -15.49 -3.82 -8.09
C CYS A 59 -16.95 -3.72 -7.62
N PRO A 60 -17.30 -2.84 -6.67
CA PRO A 60 -18.69 -2.68 -6.20
C PRO A 60 -19.61 -2.06 -7.25
N TYR A 61 -19.07 -1.43 -8.30
CA TYR A 61 -19.86 -0.76 -9.33
C TYR A 61 -20.19 -1.64 -10.54
N CYS A 62 -19.35 -2.63 -10.86
CA CYS A 62 -19.56 -3.50 -12.02
C CYS A 62 -19.50 -5.00 -11.68
N GLY A 63 -19.19 -5.37 -10.44
CA GLY A 63 -19.12 -6.76 -9.99
C GLY A 63 -17.90 -7.55 -10.51
N ARG A 64 -17.01 -6.92 -11.28
CA ARG A 64 -15.85 -7.60 -11.85
C ARG A 64 -14.77 -7.86 -10.79
N SER A 65 -14.33 -9.10 -10.68
CA SER A 65 -13.21 -9.49 -9.81
C SER A 65 -11.89 -9.08 -10.45
N MET A 66 -11.07 -8.37 -9.68
CA MET A 66 -9.75 -7.88 -10.08
C MET A 66 -8.72 -8.37 -9.07
N VAL A 67 -8.50 -9.69 -9.04
CA VAL A 67 -7.38 -10.30 -8.34
C VAL A 67 -6.11 -9.99 -9.13
N GLY A 68 -5.46 -8.87 -8.78
CA GLY A 68 -4.07 -8.64 -9.12
C GLY A 68 -3.16 -9.35 -8.12
N PRO A 69 -1.88 -9.60 -8.46
CA PRO A 69 -0.96 -10.27 -7.57
C PRO A 69 -0.80 -9.46 -6.27
N THR A 70 -1.38 -9.99 -5.19
CA THR A 70 -1.00 -9.81 -3.78
C THR A 70 -0.24 -8.52 -3.44
N PHE A 71 -0.97 -7.42 -3.23
CA PHE A 71 -0.46 -6.22 -2.54
C PHE A 71 -0.46 -6.41 -1.01
N GLY A 72 0.16 -7.49 -0.54
CA GLY A 72 0.16 -7.85 0.88
C GLY A 72 0.95 -9.09 1.28
N ALA A 73 1.70 -9.70 0.36
CA ALA A 73 2.78 -10.60 0.73
C ALA A 73 4.09 -9.85 0.52
N THR A 74 4.77 -9.60 1.62
CA THR A 74 6.19 -9.26 1.68
C THR A 74 6.96 -10.12 0.66
N PRO A 75 7.89 -9.57 -0.14
CA PRO A 75 8.79 -10.40 -0.92
C PRO A 75 9.73 -11.16 0.03
N THR A 76 9.29 -12.30 0.54
CA THR A 76 10.21 -13.32 1.02
C THR A 76 10.90 -13.87 -0.22
N ALA A 77 12.13 -13.41 -0.45
CA ALA A 77 13.04 -14.00 -1.42
C ALA A 77 13.30 -15.45 -1.01
N THR A 78 12.45 -16.37 -1.47
CA THR A 78 12.77 -17.79 -1.53
C THR A 78 13.55 -18.01 -2.82
N ALA A 79 14.80 -18.39 -2.66
CA ALA A 79 15.73 -18.70 -3.73
C ALA A 79 15.12 -19.63 -4.81
N PRO A 80 15.53 -19.51 -6.08
CA PRO A 80 15.05 -20.37 -7.15
C PRO A 80 15.41 -21.82 -6.84
N ILE A 81 14.40 -22.64 -6.57
CA ILE A 81 14.58 -24.09 -6.48
C ILE A 81 14.87 -24.57 -7.90
N ALA A 82 16.05 -25.16 -8.05
CA ALA A 82 16.64 -25.68 -9.27
C ALA A 82 15.62 -26.42 -10.15
N GLN A 83 15.36 -25.87 -11.35
CA GLN A 83 14.81 -26.64 -12.45
C GLN A 83 15.93 -27.51 -13.02
N PRO A 84 15.88 -28.86 -12.93
CA PRO A 84 16.84 -29.69 -13.61
C PRO A 84 16.68 -29.50 -15.13
N SER A 85 17.78 -29.07 -15.73
CA SER A 85 18.00 -28.80 -17.14
C SER A 85 17.88 -30.05 -18.00
N GLY A 86 16.64 -30.44 -18.28
CA GLY A 86 16.27 -31.22 -19.45
C GLY A 86 15.06 -30.53 -20.06
N THR A 87 15.18 -29.96 -21.26
CA THR A 87 14.06 -29.23 -21.88
C THR A 87 13.48 -30.09 -22.99
N LYS A 88 12.32 -30.72 -22.74
CA LYS A 88 11.42 -31.14 -23.81
C LYS A 88 10.29 -30.11 -23.91
N PHE A 89 9.73 -29.94 -25.10
CA PHE A 89 8.55 -29.10 -25.30
C PHE A 89 7.33 -30.01 -25.42
N CYS A 90 6.21 -29.60 -24.82
CA CYS A 90 4.96 -30.31 -24.99
C CYS A 90 4.52 -30.17 -26.46
N PRO A 91 4.28 -31.26 -27.20
CA PRO A 91 3.85 -31.19 -28.60
C PRO A 91 2.42 -30.65 -28.76
N ASN A 92 1.64 -30.57 -27.67
CA ASN A 92 0.26 -30.07 -27.72
C ASN A 92 0.18 -28.55 -27.46
N CYS A 93 0.89 -28.04 -26.46
CA CYS A 93 0.78 -26.63 -26.06
C CYS A 93 2.07 -25.82 -26.22
N GLY A 94 3.19 -26.44 -26.58
CA GLY A 94 4.48 -25.78 -26.72
C GLY A 94 5.15 -25.36 -25.41
N ALA A 95 4.55 -25.65 -24.25
CA ALA A 95 5.14 -25.32 -22.96
C ALA A 95 6.43 -26.14 -22.72
N ARG A 96 7.40 -25.54 -22.05
CA ARG A 96 8.61 -26.25 -21.59
C ARG A 96 8.21 -27.21 -20.48
N VAL A 97 8.55 -28.48 -20.66
CA VAL A 97 8.19 -29.56 -19.75
C VAL A 97 9.42 -30.36 -19.39
N ASN A 98 9.50 -30.77 -18.13
CA ASN A 98 10.58 -31.62 -17.66
C ASN A 98 10.44 -33.00 -18.35
N PRO A 99 11.49 -33.57 -18.95
CA PRO A 99 11.44 -34.89 -19.58
C PRO A 99 11.08 -36.03 -18.62
N ALA A 100 11.20 -35.81 -17.30
CA ALA A 100 10.75 -36.76 -16.27
C ALA A 100 9.27 -36.56 -15.87
N ALA A 101 8.60 -35.51 -16.34
CA ALA A 101 7.20 -35.24 -15.99
C ALA A 101 6.25 -36.13 -16.80
N ARG A 102 5.41 -36.90 -16.10
CA ARG A 102 4.41 -37.77 -16.74
C ARG A 102 3.27 -37.01 -17.39
N PHE A 103 2.94 -35.84 -16.85
CA PHE A 103 1.88 -34.97 -17.33
C PHE A 103 2.41 -33.55 -17.52
N CYS A 104 1.91 -32.86 -18.54
CA CYS A 104 2.21 -31.46 -18.78
C CYS A 104 1.48 -30.59 -17.73
N PRO A 105 2.18 -29.78 -16.92
CA PRO A 105 1.54 -28.89 -15.95
C PRO A 105 0.74 -27.75 -16.59
N SER A 106 0.98 -27.47 -17.88
CA SER A 106 0.32 -26.36 -18.57
C SER A 106 -0.97 -26.76 -19.28
N CYS A 107 -1.08 -28.00 -19.78
CA CYS A 107 -2.26 -28.45 -20.51
C CYS A 107 -2.84 -29.79 -20.02
N GLY A 108 -2.23 -30.42 -19.01
CA GLY A 108 -2.67 -31.70 -18.46
C GLY A 108 -2.39 -32.91 -19.36
N ARG A 109 -1.83 -32.71 -20.56
CA ARG A 109 -1.54 -33.79 -21.51
C ARG A 109 -0.47 -34.72 -20.95
N GLN A 110 -0.72 -36.02 -21.01
CA GLN A 110 0.26 -37.04 -20.64
C GLN A 110 1.42 -37.05 -21.66
N LEU A 111 2.65 -36.87 -21.18
CA LEU A 111 3.87 -36.74 -21.98
C LEU A 111 4.69 -38.04 -22.01
N SER A 112 4.47 -38.94 -21.04
CA SER A 112 5.10 -40.25 -20.99
C SER A 112 4.06 -41.37 -20.93
N MET A 113 4.30 -42.40 -21.72
CA MET A 113 4.05 -43.78 -21.33
C MET A 113 5.35 -44.34 -20.74
#